data_AF-A0A2A7WUI9-F1
#
_entry.id   AF-A0A2A7WUI9-F1
#
_cell.length_a   1.000
_cell.length_b   1.000
_cell.length_c   1.000
_cell.angle_alpha   90.00
_cell.angle_beta   90.00
_cell.angle_gamma   90.00
#
_symmetry.space_group_name_H-M   'P 1'
#
loop_
_entity.id
_entity.type
_entity.pdbx_description
1 polymer ?
#
loop_
_entity_poly.entity_id
_entity_poly.type
_entity_poly.pdbx_seq_one_letter_code
_entity_poly.pdbx_strand_id
1 'polypeptide(L)'
;MYRRKLIMPVMPAICDTCGTIFSSGVYVENSMNASFLGNTVGPCPSCGRTGHIPDGIFNFIGNAIEILKAPQRTYEELIIFASILRDAQQNNSTPEEVKEKIDNETPQFSSLFELTKNQTFTTWLAVILTIIQMIMPNDEQKASVYNQKIEVNQVINNIYETNSNVEVNRKQGERINVKVPVKSNKVTRNEPCPCGSGVKYKRCHGQ
;
A
#
# COMPACT_ATOMS: atom_id res chain seq x y z
N MET A 1 15.08 13.04 35.27
CA MET A 1 14.22 13.54 34.17
C MET A 1 14.14 12.47 33.09
N TYR A 2 13.06 11.69 33.04
CA TYR A 2 12.83 10.72 31.95
C TYR A 2 12.40 11.50 30.70
N ARG A 3 13.23 11.56 29.67
CA ARG A 3 12.77 11.96 28.33
C ARG A 3 11.86 10.85 27.81
N ARG A 4 10.54 11.06 27.83
CA ARG A 4 9.62 10.23 27.05
C ARG A 4 10.09 10.34 25.60
N LYS A 5 10.54 9.22 25.03
CA LYS A 5 10.84 9.12 23.60
C LYS A 5 9.49 9.29 22.90
N LEU A 6 9.26 10.48 22.34
CA LEU A 6 8.08 10.74 21.52
C LEU A 6 8.15 9.80 20.32
N ILE A 7 7.27 8.81 20.30
CA ILE A 7 7.10 7.92 19.16
C ILE A 7 6.22 8.70 18.20
N MET A 8 6.86 9.41 17.26
CA MET A 8 6.14 10.10 16.19
C MET A 8 5.52 9.02 15.29
N PRO A 9 4.20 9.05 15.05
CA PRO A 9 3.57 8.06 14.19
C PRO A 9 4.07 8.26 12.76
N VAL A 10 4.62 7.18 12.21
CA VAL A 10 5.04 7.12 10.82
C VAL A 10 3.85 6.72 9.99
N MET A 11 3.55 7.47 8.93
CA MET A 11 2.56 7.07 7.96
C MET A 11 3.08 5.79 7.25
N PRO A 12 2.35 4.67 7.25
CA PRO A 12 2.81 3.47 6.55
C PRO A 12 2.71 3.64 5.03
N ALA A 13 3.61 2.95 4.31
CA ALA A 13 3.52 2.72 2.87
C ALA A 13 3.28 1.23 2.59
N ILE A 14 2.65 0.92 1.46
CA ILE A 14 2.35 -0.44 0.98
C ILE A 14 3.08 -0.67 -0.34
N CYS A 15 3.86 -1.74 -0.44
CA CYS A 15 4.55 -2.08 -1.69
C CYS A 15 3.57 -2.56 -2.78
N ASP A 16 3.64 -1.96 -3.96
CA ASP A 16 2.74 -2.23 -5.09
C ASP A 16 2.90 -3.63 -5.68
N THR A 17 4.05 -4.27 -5.41
CA THR A 17 4.37 -5.57 -6.02
C THR A 17 4.31 -6.74 -5.06
N CYS A 18 4.68 -6.55 -3.79
CA CYS A 18 4.74 -7.66 -2.82
C CYS A 18 3.84 -7.45 -1.59
N GLY A 19 3.14 -6.31 -1.50
CA GLY A 19 2.22 -6.02 -0.40
C GLY A 19 2.88 -5.77 0.97
N THR A 20 4.22 -5.76 1.06
CA THR A 20 4.91 -5.43 2.32
C THR A 20 4.49 -4.03 2.78
N ILE A 21 4.07 -3.92 4.04
CA ILE A 21 3.88 -2.64 4.73
C ILE A 21 5.23 -2.21 5.30
N PHE A 22 5.66 -0.99 4.98
CA PHE A 22 6.95 -0.46 5.42
C PHE A 22 6.84 1.02 5.80
N SER A 23 7.86 1.52 6.50
CA SER A 23 7.95 2.93 6.87
C SER A 23 8.01 3.80 5.62
N SER A 24 7.06 4.73 5.46
CA SER A 24 7.11 5.69 4.35
C SER A 24 8.21 6.75 4.52
N GLY A 25 8.71 6.94 5.74
CA GLY A 25 9.57 8.06 6.11
C GLY A 25 8.81 9.37 6.32
N VAL A 26 7.49 9.38 6.18
CA VAL A 26 6.63 10.53 6.48
C VAL A 26 6.15 10.44 7.92
N TYR A 27 6.39 11.51 8.68
CA TYR A 27 5.99 11.65 10.07
C TYR A 27 4.96 12.78 10.16
N VAL A 28 3.82 12.50 10.76
CA VAL A 28 2.76 13.50 10.99
C VAL A 28 2.33 13.40 12.44
N GLU A 29 2.31 14.51 13.17
CA GLU A 29 2.02 14.53 14.59
C GLU A 29 0.92 15.56 14.89
N ASN A 30 -0.07 15.17 15.70
CA ASN A 30 -1.13 16.05 16.22
C ASN A 30 -1.80 16.92 15.14
N SER A 31 -2.08 16.32 13.98
CA SER A 31 -2.69 16.98 12.83
C SER A 31 -4.02 16.35 12.50
N MET A 32 -5.04 17.17 12.27
CA MET A 32 -6.35 16.71 11.81
C MET A 32 -6.50 16.94 10.30
N ASN A 33 -7.30 16.11 9.64
CA ASN A 33 -7.63 16.22 8.21
C ASN A 33 -6.40 16.25 7.27
N ALA A 34 -5.35 15.52 7.60
CA ALA A 34 -4.17 15.39 6.73
C ALA A 34 -4.54 14.52 5.51
N SER A 35 -4.30 15.05 4.31
CA SER A 35 -4.67 14.40 3.05
C SER A 35 -3.44 13.83 2.35
N PHE A 36 -3.53 12.58 1.92
CA PHE A 36 -2.54 11.91 1.08
C PHE A 36 -3.20 11.53 -0.25
N LEU A 37 -2.53 11.83 -1.36
CA LEU A 37 -3.01 11.50 -2.70
C LEU A 37 -1.83 11.28 -3.64
N GLY A 38 -1.74 10.10 -4.26
CA GLY A 38 -0.77 9.80 -5.31
C GLY A 38 0.68 9.78 -4.84
N ASN A 39 0.93 9.44 -3.58
CA ASN A 39 2.27 9.45 -3.00
C ASN A 39 2.98 8.11 -3.24
N THR A 40 4.09 8.11 -3.99
CA THR A 40 4.94 6.94 -4.21
C THR A 40 6.15 6.95 -3.28
N VAL A 41 6.52 5.80 -2.73
CA VAL A 41 7.62 5.63 -1.78
C VAL A 41 8.45 4.39 -2.12
N GLY A 42 9.76 4.45 -1.95
CA GLY A 42 10.63 3.29 -2.12
C GLY A 42 12.10 3.61 -1.83
N PRO A 43 12.98 2.61 -1.95
CA PRO A 43 12.66 1.23 -2.32
C PRO A 43 12.01 0.45 -1.16
N CYS A 44 11.11 -0.48 -1.49
CA CYS A 44 10.56 -1.45 -0.55
C CYS A 44 11.71 -2.30 0.04
N PRO A 45 11.82 -2.42 1.38
CA PRO A 45 12.92 -3.14 2.01
C PRO A 45 12.92 -4.64 1.70
N SER A 46 11.76 -5.21 1.34
CA SER A 46 11.62 -6.64 1.04
C SER A 46 11.99 -7.01 -0.40
N CYS A 47 11.62 -6.20 -1.39
CA CYS A 47 11.75 -6.56 -2.81
C CYS A 47 12.42 -5.50 -3.70
N GLY A 48 12.77 -4.34 -3.16
CA GLY A 48 13.45 -3.25 -3.87
C GLY A 48 12.57 -2.41 -4.80
N ARG A 49 11.32 -2.81 -5.06
CA ARG A 49 10.37 -2.06 -5.90
C ARG A 49 9.71 -0.91 -5.14
N THR A 50 8.91 -0.09 -5.81
CA THR A 50 8.16 1.00 -5.19
C THR A 50 6.92 0.49 -4.46
N GLY A 51 6.40 1.35 -3.60
CA GLY A 51 5.10 1.28 -2.98
C GLY A 51 4.45 2.65 -2.98
N HIS A 52 3.31 2.77 -2.31
CA HIS A 52 2.59 4.02 -2.15
C HIS A 52 2.15 4.24 -0.70
N ILE A 53 1.95 5.50 -0.33
CA ILE A 53 1.18 5.83 0.88
C ILE A 53 -0.30 5.73 0.52
N PRO A 54 -1.14 5.06 1.33
CA PRO A 54 -2.57 5.00 1.09
C PRO A 54 -3.17 6.39 0.91
N ASP A 55 -3.91 6.55 -0.18
CA ASP A 55 -4.68 7.77 -0.41
C ASP A 55 -5.76 7.91 0.68
N GLY A 56 -6.09 9.15 1.03
CA GLY A 56 -7.17 9.42 1.97
C GLY A 56 -6.93 10.60 2.89
N ILE A 57 -7.88 10.82 3.80
CA ILE A 57 -7.87 11.84 4.84
C ILE A 57 -7.71 11.15 6.19
N PHE A 58 -6.76 11.63 6.99
CA PHE A 58 -6.36 11.01 8.24
C PHE A 58 -6.27 12.06 9.36
N ASN A 59 -6.58 11.63 10.58
CA ASN A 59 -6.29 12.33 11.82
C ASN A 59 -5.11 11.65 12.51
N PHE A 60 -4.19 12.45 13.02
CA PHE A 60 -3.02 12.01 13.79
C PHE A 60 -3.18 12.55 15.20
N ILE A 61 -3.54 11.69 16.16
CA ILE A 61 -3.82 12.08 17.55
C ILE A 61 -2.86 11.31 18.45
N GLY A 62 -1.88 12.01 19.04
CA GLY A 62 -0.82 11.37 19.80
C GLY A 62 -0.03 10.39 18.93
N ASN A 63 -0.13 9.09 19.25
CA ASN A 63 0.53 7.99 18.52
C ASN A 63 -0.44 7.17 17.64
N ALA A 64 -1.69 7.61 17.48
CA ALA A 64 -2.69 6.94 16.67
C ALA A 64 -2.93 7.67 15.34
N ILE A 65 -3.18 6.89 14.29
CA ILE A 65 -3.66 7.36 13.00
C ILE A 65 -5.12 6.91 12.86
N GLU A 66 -6.04 7.85 12.80
CA GLU A 66 -7.46 7.61 12.54
C GLU A 66 -7.76 7.92 11.07
N ILE A 67 -8.42 6.99 10.39
CA ILE A 67 -8.77 7.12 8.98
C ILE A 67 -10.15 7.79 8.92
N LEU A 68 -10.22 9.00 8.38
CA LEU A 68 -11.49 9.70 8.19
C LEU A 68 -12.15 9.35 6.86
N LYS A 69 -11.35 9.17 5.81
CA LYS A 69 -11.83 8.86 4.46
C LYS A 69 -10.73 8.27 3.60
N ALA A 70 -10.72 6.96 3.36
CA ALA A 70 -9.91 6.36 2.31
C ALA A 70 -10.72 6.30 1.00
N PRO A 71 -10.10 6.45 -0.20
CA PRO A 71 -10.82 6.21 -1.43
C PRO A 71 -11.24 4.75 -1.46
N GLN A 72 -12.55 4.54 -1.51
CA GLN A 72 -13.22 3.24 -1.63
C GLN A 72 -13.02 2.62 -3.00
N ARG A 73 -11.97 3.01 -3.76
CA ARG A 73 -11.88 2.77 -5.20
C ARG A 73 -12.11 1.30 -5.53
N THR A 74 -11.46 0.39 -4.82
CA THR A 74 -11.65 -1.04 -5.05
C THR A 74 -13.06 -1.54 -4.72
N TYR A 75 -13.77 -0.95 -3.75
CA TYR A 75 -15.11 -1.39 -3.35
C TYR A 75 -16.22 -0.82 -4.25
N GLU A 76 -16.18 0.48 -4.55
CA GLU A 76 -17.14 1.12 -5.46
C GLU A 76 -17.05 0.52 -6.86
N GLU A 77 -15.82 0.32 -7.34
CA GLU A 77 -15.55 -0.36 -8.60
C GLU A 77 -16.07 -1.81 -8.59
N LEU A 78 -15.88 -2.54 -7.49
CA LEU A 78 -16.39 -3.91 -7.35
C LEU A 78 -17.93 -3.94 -7.33
N ILE A 79 -18.59 -2.93 -6.76
CA ILE A 79 -20.06 -2.77 -6.82
C ILE A 79 -20.52 -2.61 -8.27
N ILE A 80 -19.88 -1.71 -9.02
CA ILE A 80 -20.23 -1.44 -10.43
C ILE A 80 -20.01 -2.70 -11.27
N PHE A 81 -18.88 -3.38 -11.08
CA PHE A 81 -18.58 -4.64 -11.74
C PHE A 81 -19.64 -5.70 -11.42
N ALA A 82 -20.00 -5.85 -10.14
CA ALA A 82 -21.03 -6.79 -9.72
C ALA A 82 -22.40 -6.48 -10.33
N SER A 83 -22.78 -5.20 -10.49
CA SER A 83 -24.02 -4.83 -11.17
C SER A 83 -24.01 -5.21 -12.65
N ILE A 84 -22.91 -4.96 -13.36
CA ILE A 84 -22.78 -5.34 -14.78
C ILE A 84 -22.99 -6.85 -14.95
N LEU A 85 -22.38 -7.66 -14.09
CA LEU A 85 -22.52 -9.12 -14.15
C LEU A 85 -23.93 -9.60 -13.77
N ARG A 86 -24.58 -8.97 -12.76
CA ARG A 86 -25.96 -9.28 -12.38
C ARG A 86 -26.94 -8.96 -13.50
N ASP A 87 -26.78 -7.81 -14.14
CA ASP A 87 -27.60 -7.40 -15.28
C ASP A 87 -27.42 -8.36 -16.46
N ALA A 88 -26.19 -8.82 -16.71
CA ALA A 88 -25.90 -9.82 -17.72
C ALA A 88 -26.59 -11.17 -17.43
N GLN A 89 -26.62 -11.58 -16.16
CA GLN A 89 -27.28 -12.80 -15.72
C GLN A 89 -28.81 -12.74 -15.88
N GLN A 90 -29.42 -11.57 -15.63
CA GLN A 90 -30.87 -11.39 -15.71
C GLN A 90 -31.37 -11.16 -17.15
N ASN A 91 -30.59 -10.47 -17.97
CA ASN A 91 -31.02 -10.03 -19.31
C ASN A 91 -30.43 -10.85 -20.46
N ASN A 92 -29.72 -11.95 -20.19
CA ASN A 92 -29.05 -12.79 -21.19
C ASN A 92 -28.15 -11.97 -22.16
N SER A 93 -27.42 -10.98 -21.64
CA SER A 93 -26.50 -10.17 -22.44
C SER A 93 -25.42 -11.03 -23.12
N THR A 94 -24.95 -10.57 -24.28
CA THR A 94 -23.87 -11.26 -25.01
C THR A 94 -22.52 -11.03 -24.32
N PRO A 95 -21.54 -11.95 -24.48
CA PRO A 95 -20.19 -11.75 -23.95
C PRO A 95 -19.57 -10.41 -24.39
N GLU A 96 -19.78 -10.02 -25.64
CA GLU A 96 -19.22 -8.79 -26.22
C GLU A 96 -19.79 -7.54 -25.54
N GLU A 97 -21.11 -7.48 -25.32
CA GLU A 97 -21.77 -6.37 -24.61
C GLU A 97 -21.26 -6.23 -23.17
N VAL A 98 -21.03 -7.37 -22.50
CA VAL A 98 -20.54 -7.37 -21.12
C VAL A 98 -19.08 -6.94 -21.07
N LYS A 99 -18.25 -7.37 -22.02
CA LYS A 99 -16.87 -6.92 -22.15
C LYS A 99 -16.80 -5.41 -22.37
N GLU A 100 -17.61 -4.86 -23.28
CA GLU A 100 -17.67 -3.43 -23.54
C GLU A 100 -18.03 -2.63 -22.28
N LYS A 101 -19.05 -3.08 -21.52
CA LYS A 101 -19.41 -2.44 -20.24
C LYS A 101 -18.28 -2.50 -19.22
N ILE A 102 -17.60 -3.64 -19.10
CA ILE A 102 -16.47 -3.79 -18.17
C ILE A 102 -15.33 -2.85 -18.57
N ASP A 103 -14.97 -2.80 -19.85
CA ASP A 103 -13.87 -1.96 -20.35
C ASP A 103 -14.15 -0.47 -20.13
N ASN A 104 -15.41 -0.04 -20.24
CA ASN A 104 -15.81 1.36 -20.08
C ASN A 104 -16.00 1.78 -18.61
N GLU A 105 -16.64 0.94 -17.79
CA GLU A 105 -17.05 1.32 -16.43
C GLU A 105 -16.09 0.80 -15.35
N THR A 106 -15.40 -0.31 -15.60
CA THR A 106 -14.52 -0.98 -14.62
C THR A 106 -13.26 -1.59 -15.27
N PRO A 107 -12.44 -0.79 -15.98
CA PRO A 107 -11.33 -1.28 -16.81
C PRO A 107 -10.31 -2.17 -16.06
N GLN A 108 -10.13 -1.95 -14.76
CA GLN A 108 -9.28 -2.76 -13.88
C GLN A 108 -9.71 -4.24 -13.79
N PHE A 109 -10.97 -4.56 -14.08
CA PHE A 109 -11.47 -5.94 -14.11
C PHE A 109 -11.56 -6.53 -15.53
N SER A 110 -11.19 -5.78 -16.57
CA SER A 110 -11.19 -6.25 -17.96
C SER A 110 -10.41 -7.55 -18.14
N SER A 111 -9.27 -7.69 -17.46
CA SER A 111 -8.45 -8.91 -17.49
C SER A 111 -9.17 -10.15 -16.94
N LEU A 112 -10.17 -9.99 -16.06
CA LEU A 112 -10.97 -11.11 -15.56
C LEU A 112 -11.90 -11.67 -16.62
N PHE A 113 -12.31 -10.86 -17.60
CA PHE A 113 -13.12 -11.30 -18.71
C PHE A 113 -12.38 -12.29 -19.61
N GLU A 114 -11.06 -12.19 -19.73
CA GLU A 114 -10.25 -13.11 -20.53
C GLU A 114 -10.29 -14.56 -19.99
N LEU A 115 -10.67 -14.76 -18.71
CA LEU A 115 -10.89 -16.07 -18.11
C LEU A 115 -12.13 -16.80 -18.66
N THR A 116 -13.03 -16.09 -19.36
CA THR A 116 -14.20 -16.68 -20.04
C THR A 116 -13.80 -17.67 -21.14
N LYS A 117 -12.61 -17.54 -21.74
CA LYS A 117 -12.17 -18.38 -22.88
C LYS A 117 -12.13 -19.88 -22.57
N ASN A 118 -12.00 -20.25 -21.30
CA ASN A 118 -11.82 -21.64 -20.87
C ASN A 118 -13.12 -22.27 -20.33
N GLN A 119 -14.24 -21.56 -20.31
CA GLN A 119 -15.52 -22.00 -19.73
C GLN A 119 -16.72 -21.43 -20.50
N THR A 120 -17.92 -21.94 -20.24
CA THR A 120 -19.14 -21.28 -20.76
C THR A 120 -19.32 -19.92 -20.08
N PHE A 121 -19.71 -18.90 -20.85
CA PHE A 121 -19.87 -17.53 -20.37
C PHE A 121 -20.79 -17.43 -19.14
N THR A 122 -21.88 -18.19 -19.14
CA THR A 122 -22.83 -18.28 -18.02
C THR A 122 -22.22 -18.89 -16.76
N THR A 123 -21.37 -19.91 -16.89
CA THR A 123 -20.65 -20.52 -15.77
C THR A 123 -19.63 -19.53 -15.19
N TRP A 124 -18.90 -18.82 -16.06
CA TRP A 124 -17.98 -17.78 -15.63
C TRP A 124 -18.70 -16.66 -14.86
N LEU A 125 -19.82 -16.15 -15.40
CA LEU A 125 -20.66 -15.14 -14.73
C LEU A 125 -21.08 -15.61 -13.33
N ALA A 126 -21.64 -16.82 -13.23
CA ALA A 126 -22.12 -17.37 -11.97
C ALA A 126 -21.00 -17.56 -10.93
N VAL A 127 -19.84 -18.05 -11.35
CA VAL A 127 -18.67 -18.24 -10.47
C VAL A 127 -18.16 -16.89 -9.95
N ILE A 128 -17.96 -15.91 -10.83
CA ILE A 128 -17.46 -14.59 -10.43
C ILE A 128 -18.47 -13.89 -9.51
N LEU A 129 -19.77 -13.93 -9.84
CA LEU A 129 -20.81 -13.38 -8.97
C LEU A 129 -20.83 -14.04 -7.59
N THR A 130 -20.62 -15.35 -7.51
CA THR A 130 -20.56 -16.08 -6.23
C THR A 130 -19.36 -15.65 -5.40
N ILE A 131 -18.19 -15.50 -6.02
CA ILE A 131 -16.98 -15.02 -5.33
C ILE A 131 -17.18 -13.59 -4.81
N ILE A 132 -17.74 -12.70 -5.63
CA ILE A 132 -18.03 -11.33 -5.24
C ILE A 132 -18.98 -11.30 -4.04
N GLN A 133 -20.06 -12.09 -4.06
CA GLN A 133 -21.01 -12.17 -2.94
C GLN A 133 -20.38 -12.69 -1.65
N MET A 134 -19.37 -13.56 -1.74
CA MET A 134 -18.65 -14.06 -0.57
C MET A 134 -17.72 -13.00 0.06
N ILE A 135 -17.18 -12.09 -0.76
CA ILE A 135 -16.27 -11.03 -0.32
C ILE A 135 -17.06 -9.79 0.14
N MET A 136 -18.21 -9.53 -0.48
CA MET A 136 -19.00 -8.33 -0.21
C MET A 136 -19.80 -8.47 1.10
N PRO A 137 -19.69 -7.48 2.00
CA PRO A 137 -20.54 -7.41 3.18
C PRO A 137 -22.01 -7.16 2.79
N ASN A 138 -22.95 -7.80 3.50
CA ASN A 138 -24.39 -7.59 3.30
C ASN A 138 -24.76 -6.11 3.51
N ASP A 139 -25.86 -5.63 2.91
CA ASP A 139 -26.25 -4.21 2.91
C ASP A 139 -26.28 -3.52 4.29
N GLU A 140 -26.53 -4.28 5.36
CA GLU A 140 -26.50 -3.79 6.76
C GLU A 140 -25.08 -3.48 7.29
N GLN A 141 -24.05 -4.12 6.75
CA GLN A 141 -22.66 -3.98 7.20
C GLN A 141 -21.92 -2.80 6.57
N LYS A 142 -22.51 -2.15 5.55
CA LYS A 142 -21.93 -0.96 4.92
C LYS A 142 -21.54 0.10 5.97
N ALA A 143 -22.40 0.35 6.96
CA ALA A 143 -22.17 1.33 8.03
C ALA A 143 -20.99 1.00 8.99
N SER A 144 -20.63 -0.29 9.14
CA SER A 144 -19.61 -0.74 10.10
C SER A 144 -18.18 -0.67 9.57
N VAL A 145 -18.00 -0.85 8.25
CA VAL A 145 -16.70 -0.72 7.58
C VAL A 145 -16.22 0.74 7.56
N TYR A 146 -17.14 1.71 7.51
CA TYR A 146 -16.81 3.14 7.56
C TYR A 146 -16.24 3.60 8.91
N ASN A 147 -16.37 2.81 9.98
CA ASN A 147 -15.96 3.19 11.34
C ASN A 147 -14.86 2.27 11.93
N GLN A 148 -14.05 1.63 11.09
CA GLN A 148 -13.01 0.74 11.59
C GLN A 148 -11.81 1.52 12.13
N LYS A 149 -11.76 1.69 13.46
CA LYS A 149 -10.56 2.13 14.18
C LYS A 149 -9.47 1.07 14.01
N ILE A 150 -8.44 1.37 13.23
CA ILE A 150 -7.23 0.53 13.18
C ILE A 150 -6.34 0.94 14.36
N GLU A 151 -6.28 0.12 15.41
CA GLU A 151 -5.28 0.29 16.46
C GLU A 151 -3.89 -0.05 15.92
N VAL A 152 -3.04 0.97 15.80
CA VAL A 152 -1.68 0.90 15.23
C VAL A 152 -0.79 -0.16 15.90
N ASN A 153 -1.11 -0.59 17.13
CA ASN A 153 -0.38 -1.63 17.85
C ASN A 153 -0.33 -2.99 17.13
N GLN A 154 -1.31 -3.34 16.28
CA GLN A 154 -1.30 -4.62 15.56
C GLN A 154 -0.41 -4.62 14.30
N VAL A 155 -0.19 -3.45 13.67
CA VAL A 155 0.70 -3.33 12.50
C VAL A 155 2.16 -3.09 12.92
N ILE A 156 2.34 -2.48 14.09
CA ILE A 156 3.63 -2.21 14.73
C ILE A 156 4.39 -3.51 15.04
N ASN A 157 3.73 -4.55 15.56
CA ASN A 157 4.41 -5.79 15.96
C ASN A 157 5.10 -6.50 14.77
N ASN A 158 4.49 -6.51 13.58
CA ASN A 158 5.08 -7.14 12.39
C ASN A 158 6.30 -6.37 11.84
N ILE A 159 6.38 -5.05 12.06
CA ILE A 159 7.51 -4.21 11.64
C ILE A 159 8.71 -4.39 12.60
N TYR A 160 8.46 -4.63 13.89
CA TYR A 160 9.52 -4.85 14.88
C TYR A 160 9.99 -6.31 14.95
N GLU A 161 9.13 -7.30 14.74
CA GLU A 161 9.52 -8.73 14.83
C GLU A 161 10.48 -9.15 13.70
N THR A 162 10.38 -8.56 12.51
CA THR A 162 11.29 -8.86 11.38
C THR A 162 12.75 -8.41 11.64
N ASN A 163 12.97 -7.53 12.63
CA ASN A 163 14.30 -7.01 12.99
C ASN A 163 14.84 -7.52 14.34
N SER A 164 14.13 -8.40 15.05
CA SER A 164 14.44 -8.71 16.46
C SER A 164 15.34 -9.95 16.69
N ASN A 165 15.77 -10.67 15.65
CA ASN A 165 16.73 -11.79 15.79
C ASN A 165 18.19 -11.34 15.86
N VAL A 166 18.49 -10.35 16.72
CA VAL A 166 19.87 -10.08 17.15
C VAL A 166 19.89 -10.03 18.67
N GLU A 167 20.05 -11.21 19.28
CA GLU A 167 20.40 -11.31 20.69
C GLU A 167 21.79 -10.71 20.92
N VAL A 168 21.86 -9.49 21.46
CA VAL A 168 23.11 -8.94 21.98
C VAL A 168 23.15 -9.12 23.49
N ASN A 169 23.72 -10.25 23.89
CA ASN A 169 24.24 -10.46 25.23
C ASN A 169 25.61 -9.76 25.33
N ARG A 170 25.76 -8.71 26.16
CA ARG A 170 26.90 -8.51 27.09
C ARG A 170 26.98 -7.10 27.71
N LYS A 171 26.87 -7.13 29.05
CA LYS A 171 27.60 -6.44 30.12
C LYS A 171 28.42 -5.16 29.81
N GLN A 172 28.16 -4.16 30.66
CA GLN A 172 28.97 -3.02 31.13
C GLN A 172 30.35 -2.76 30.48
N GLY A 173 30.46 -1.57 29.89
CA GLY A 173 31.44 -0.56 30.30
C GLY A 173 32.90 -0.76 29.89
N GLU A 174 33.23 -0.48 28.63
CA GLU A 174 34.55 0.06 28.26
C GLU A 174 34.49 0.73 26.89
N ARG A 175 35.12 1.91 26.75
CA ARG A 175 35.13 2.69 25.51
C ARG A 175 35.98 1.98 24.47
N ILE A 176 35.35 1.31 23.50
CA ILE A 176 36.06 0.76 22.34
C ILE A 176 35.75 1.61 21.10
N ASN A 177 36.79 2.31 20.64
CA ASN A 177 36.89 2.93 19.34
C ASN A 177 36.85 1.82 18.26
N VAL A 178 35.68 1.56 17.69
CA VAL A 178 35.52 0.61 16.58
C VAL A 178 35.31 1.41 15.29
N LYS A 179 36.38 1.52 14.49
CA LYS A 179 36.28 1.85 13.06
C LYS A 179 35.56 0.69 12.36
N VAL A 180 34.26 0.83 12.13
CA VAL A 180 33.52 -0.07 11.24
C VAL A 180 33.86 0.35 9.80
N PRO A 181 34.29 -0.57 8.91
CA PRO A 181 34.50 -0.23 7.51
C PRO A 181 33.13 -0.03 6.87
N VAL A 182 32.64 1.21 6.86
CA VAL A 182 31.57 1.61 5.98
C VAL A 182 32.13 1.47 4.57
N LYS A 183 31.72 0.42 3.83
CA LYS A 183 31.82 0.45 2.37
C LYS A 183 30.83 1.51 1.89
N SER A 184 31.24 2.77 2.02
CA SER A 184 30.60 3.88 1.33
C SER A 184 30.89 3.63 -0.14
N ASN A 185 29.86 3.36 -0.94
CA ASN A 185 29.96 3.55 -2.38
C ASN A 185 30.18 5.05 -2.61
N LYS A 186 31.45 5.48 -2.52
CA LYS A 186 31.86 6.84 -2.81
C LYS A 186 31.70 7.03 -4.31
N VAL A 187 30.59 7.64 -4.70
CA VAL A 187 30.40 8.11 -6.08
C VAL A 187 31.51 9.12 -6.36
N THR A 188 32.37 8.81 -7.31
CA THR A 188 33.49 9.69 -7.63
C THR A 188 32.98 10.93 -8.38
N ARG A 189 33.69 12.06 -8.25
CA ARG A 189 33.27 13.38 -8.80
C ARG A 189 32.98 13.33 -10.32
N ASN A 190 33.56 12.37 -11.04
CA ASN A 190 33.40 12.21 -12.49
C ASN A 190 32.46 11.06 -12.91
N GLU A 191 31.90 10.27 -11.99
CA GLU A 191 30.92 9.21 -12.28
C GLU A 191 29.54 9.77 -12.62
N PRO A 192 28.68 9.01 -13.33
CA PRO A 192 27.28 9.37 -13.56
C PRO A 192 26.55 9.62 -12.24
N CYS A 193 25.74 10.67 -12.20
CA CYS A 193 25.01 11.03 -10.99
C CYS A 193 23.93 9.97 -10.67
N PRO A 194 23.83 9.48 -9.42
CA PRO A 194 22.88 8.43 -9.03
C PRO A 194 21.42 8.88 -9.05
N CYS A 195 21.14 10.17 -9.28
CA CYS A 195 19.79 10.68 -9.49
C CYS A 195 19.22 10.38 -10.90
N GLY A 196 19.98 9.67 -11.76
CA GLY A 196 19.52 9.27 -13.09
C GLY A 196 19.61 10.34 -14.17
N SER A 197 20.25 11.48 -13.91
CA SER A 197 20.36 12.60 -14.85
C SER A 197 21.31 12.38 -16.03
N GLY A 198 22.10 11.29 -16.01
CA GLY A 198 23.08 10.97 -17.04
C GLY A 198 24.34 11.86 -17.07
N VAL A 199 24.39 12.94 -16.26
CA VAL A 199 25.55 13.84 -16.17
C VAL A 199 26.50 13.46 -15.02
N LYS A 200 27.76 13.92 -15.08
CA LYS A 200 28.78 13.65 -14.04
C LYS A 200 28.36 14.26 -12.69
N TYR A 201 28.60 13.55 -11.59
CA TYR A 201 28.22 13.92 -10.22
C TYR A 201 28.55 15.38 -9.87
N LYS A 202 29.74 15.87 -10.23
CA LYS A 202 30.19 17.26 -10.00
C LYS A 202 29.39 18.37 -10.68
N ARG A 203 28.63 18.02 -11.71
CA ARG A 203 27.79 18.96 -12.48
C ARG A 203 26.32 18.84 -12.09
N CYS A 204 26.00 18.02 -11.09
CA CYS A 204 24.64 17.76 -10.63
C CYS A 204 24.57 17.97 -9.11
N HIS A 205 24.70 16.91 -8.32
CA HIS A 205 24.57 16.96 -6.85
C HIS A 205 25.92 17.17 -6.11
N GLY A 206 27.04 17.19 -6.83
CA GLY A 206 28.38 17.38 -6.27
C GLY A 206 28.94 18.79 -6.43
N GLN A 207 28.09 19.82 -6.36
CA GLN A 207 28.51 21.23 -6.30
C GLN A 207 29.12 21.54 -4.92
#